data_AF-A0A9X8N630-F1
#
_entry.id   AF-A0A9X8N630-F1
#
_cell.length_a   1.000
_cell.length_b   1.000
_cell.length_c   1.000
_cell.angle_alpha   90.00
_cell.angle_beta   90.00
_cell.angle_gamma   90.00
#
_symmetry.space_group_name_H-M   'P 1'
#
loop_
_entity.id
_entity.type
_entity.pdbx_description
1 polymer ?
#
loop_
_entity_poly.entity_id
_entity_poly.type
_entity_poly.pdbx_seq_one_letter_code
_entity_poly.pdbx_strand_id
1 'polypeptide(L)'
;MGRFADGGLRLFVDKGGRAWSMTSYAEMALRTSVGRAAVEAHGDRIRAARVSLVIVSNAPPHECPLCRPYEGRVLALDGPDGSRTVGVEHAVEDGRTVRVQVAGSLDEARRHGFQHPNCRHSTSVYLPGVTRAPVEHSTDPDGYEATQRQRAIERGIRTRKNRAAAATTPEGKRSTESQVRQ
;
A
#
# COMPACT_ATOMS: atom_id res chain seq x y z
N MET A 1 6.65 -29.09 20.77
CA MET A 1 5.65 -27.99 20.71
C MET A 1 6.27 -26.60 20.58
N GLY A 2 7.38 -26.26 21.24
CA GLY A 2 7.99 -24.91 21.16
C GLY A 2 8.26 -24.38 19.74
N ARG A 3 8.78 -25.20 18.82
CA ARG A 3 9.00 -24.83 17.41
C ARG A 3 7.73 -24.34 16.69
N PHE A 4 6.57 -24.96 16.96
CA PHE A 4 5.28 -24.54 16.38
C PHE A 4 4.72 -23.29 17.05
N ALA A 5 5.03 -23.08 18.33
CA ALA A 5 4.63 -21.88 19.06
C ALA A 5 5.44 -20.64 18.62
N ASP A 6 6.76 -20.79 18.42
CA ASP A 6 7.66 -19.71 17.98
C ASP A 6 7.38 -19.28 16.52
N GLY A 7 7.06 -20.23 15.65
CA GLY A 7 6.64 -19.92 14.28
C GLY A 7 5.23 -19.32 14.21
N GLY A 8 4.37 -19.63 15.18
CA GLY A 8 2.93 -19.73 14.94
C GLY A 8 2.64 -20.89 13.98
N LEU A 9 1.37 -21.31 13.85
CA LEU A 9 0.96 -22.28 12.83
C LEU A 9 1.10 -21.67 11.42
N ARG A 10 2.35 -21.55 10.93
CA ARG A 10 2.67 -21.13 9.57
C ARG A 10 2.49 -22.34 8.68
N LEU A 11 1.28 -22.50 8.19
CA LEU A 11 0.82 -23.71 7.51
C LEU A 11 1.20 -23.74 6.02
N PHE A 12 1.57 -22.60 5.42
CA PHE A 12 1.94 -22.55 4.01
C PHE A 12 2.90 -21.40 3.66
N VAL A 13 3.50 -21.54 2.49
CA VAL A 13 4.44 -20.60 1.88
C VAL A 13 3.78 -20.05 0.61
N ASP A 14 3.79 -18.73 0.44
CA ASP A 14 3.24 -18.12 -0.77
C ASP A 14 4.20 -18.27 -1.97
N LYS A 15 3.74 -17.88 -3.17
CA LYS A 15 4.56 -17.89 -4.39
C LYS A 15 5.84 -17.05 -4.28
N GLY A 16 5.86 -16.08 -3.37
CA GLY A 16 7.03 -15.24 -3.08
C GLY A 16 7.96 -15.83 -2.01
N GLY A 17 7.77 -17.08 -1.59
CA GLY A 17 8.62 -17.74 -0.60
C GLY A 17 8.36 -17.32 0.85
N ARG A 18 7.31 -16.53 1.11
CA ARG A 18 7.02 -16.04 2.47
C ARG A 18 6.16 -17.05 3.22
N ALA A 19 6.58 -17.39 4.44
CA ALA A 19 5.79 -18.24 5.34
C ALA A 19 4.72 -17.42 6.07
N TRP A 20 3.46 -17.83 5.95
CA TRP A 20 2.31 -17.11 6.51
C TRP A 20 1.56 -17.93 7.56
N SER A 21 1.01 -17.25 8.57
CA SER A 21 -0.13 -17.79 9.31
C SER A 21 -1.41 -17.59 8.51
N MET A 22 -2.38 -18.51 8.63
CA MET A 22 -3.64 -18.42 7.88
C MET A 22 -4.37 -17.10 8.13
N THR A 23 -4.47 -16.66 9.39
CA THR A 23 -5.14 -15.40 9.75
C THR A 23 -4.49 -14.19 9.08
N SER A 24 -3.16 -14.08 9.13
CA SER A 24 -2.46 -12.90 8.58
C SER A 24 -2.48 -12.89 7.05
N TYR A 25 -2.46 -14.06 6.41
CA TYR A 25 -2.66 -14.13 4.96
C TYR A 25 -4.09 -13.78 4.58
N ALA A 26 -5.10 -14.34 5.25
CA ALA A 26 -6.50 -14.06 4.97
C ALA A 26 -6.80 -12.55 5.13
N GLU A 27 -6.30 -11.92 6.20
CA GLU A 27 -6.43 -10.48 6.39
C GLU A 27 -5.76 -9.69 5.26
N MET A 28 -4.51 -10.01 4.92
CA MET A 28 -3.78 -9.34 3.83
C MET A 28 -4.51 -9.51 2.49
N ALA A 29 -4.95 -10.73 2.17
CA ALA A 29 -5.62 -11.07 0.93
C ALA A 29 -6.96 -10.33 0.82
N LEU A 30 -7.79 -10.35 1.88
CA LEU A 30 -9.07 -9.65 1.90
C LEU A 30 -8.89 -8.14 1.74
N ARG A 31 -8.01 -7.51 2.52
CA ARG A 31 -7.76 -6.07 2.44
C ARG A 31 -7.25 -5.66 1.05
N THR A 32 -6.35 -6.45 0.49
CA THR A 32 -5.77 -6.18 -0.84
C THR A 32 -6.82 -6.34 -1.94
N SER A 33 -7.61 -7.42 -1.92
CA SER A 33 -8.66 -7.66 -2.91
C SER A 33 -9.75 -6.59 -2.87
N VAL A 34 -10.22 -6.21 -1.67
CA VAL A 34 -11.22 -5.14 -1.51
C VAL A 34 -10.65 -3.79 -1.98
N GLY A 35 -9.41 -3.46 -1.62
CA GLY A 35 -8.76 -2.23 -2.08
C GLY A 35 -8.63 -2.16 -3.60
N ARG A 36 -8.24 -3.26 -4.24
CA ARG A 36 -8.15 -3.35 -5.71
C ARG A 36 -9.51 -3.19 -6.38
N ALA A 37 -10.53 -3.89 -5.88
CA ALA A 37 -11.89 -3.76 -6.39
C ALA A 37 -12.41 -2.33 -6.28
N ALA A 38 -12.12 -1.63 -5.18
CA ALA A 38 -12.51 -0.22 -5.00
C ALA A 38 -11.81 0.70 -6.01
N VAL A 39 -10.51 0.51 -6.25
CA VAL A 39 -9.75 1.28 -7.25
C VAL A 39 -10.27 1.01 -8.66
N GLU A 40 -10.53 -0.25 -9.01
CA GLU A 40 -11.06 -0.63 -10.32
C GLU A 40 -12.44 -0.02 -10.54
N ALA A 41 -13.37 -0.17 -9.59
CA ALA A 41 -14.70 0.43 -9.67
C ALA A 41 -14.64 1.97 -9.78
N HIS A 42 -13.67 2.61 -9.12
CA HIS A 42 -13.44 4.04 -9.26
C HIS A 42 -12.93 4.39 -10.67
N GLY A 43 -11.94 3.65 -11.18
CA GLY A 43 -11.42 3.80 -12.54
C GLY A 43 -12.51 3.67 -13.61
N ASP A 44 -13.41 2.71 -13.47
CA ASP A 44 -14.52 2.50 -14.41
C ASP A 44 -15.49 3.69 -14.43
N ARG A 45 -15.77 4.29 -13.26
CA ARG A 45 -16.58 5.52 -13.18
C ARG A 45 -15.89 6.71 -13.84
N ILE A 46 -14.58 6.84 -13.66
CA ILE A 46 -13.80 7.91 -14.30
C ILE A 46 -13.81 7.75 -15.82
N ARG A 47 -13.64 6.50 -16.32
CA ARG A 47 -13.77 6.18 -17.75
C ARG A 47 -15.16 6.50 -18.29
N ALA A 48 -16.21 6.15 -17.55
CA ALA A 48 -17.58 6.47 -17.94
C ALA A 48 -17.83 7.99 -18.03
N ALA A 49 -17.16 8.76 -17.18
CA ALA A 49 -17.15 10.23 -17.23
C ALA A 49 -16.25 10.82 -18.34
N ARG A 50 -15.63 9.97 -19.18
CA ARG A 50 -14.70 10.35 -20.26
C ARG A 50 -13.47 11.12 -19.78
N VAL A 51 -13.10 10.94 -18.51
CA VAL A 51 -11.84 11.47 -17.97
C VAL A 51 -10.79 10.36 -18.05
N SER A 52 -9.56 10.72 -18.39
CA SER A 52 -8.46 9.76 -18.59
C SER A 52 -7.29 9.95 -17.63
N LEU A 53 -7.32 10.98 -16.79
CA LEU A 53 -6.24 11.33 -15.87
C LEU A 53 -6.67 11.13 -14.42
N VAL A 54 -5.76 10.54 -13.65
CA VAL A 54 -5.90 10.35 -12.21
C VAL A 54 -4.69 10.88 -11.48
N ILE A 55 -4.90 11.34 -10.24
CA ILE A 55 -3.83 11.72 -9.34
C ILE A 55 -3.72 10.73 -8.21
N VAL A 56 -2.49 10.36 -7.86
CA VAL A 56 -2.21 9.45 -6.76
C VAL A 56 -2.27 10.21 -5.43
N SER A 57 -3.03 9.68 -4.47
CA SER A 57 -3.11 10.22 -3.11
C SER A 57 -1.73 10.25 -2.44
N ASN A 58 -1.48 11.22 -1.56
CA ASN A 58 -0.48 11.02 -0.51
C ASN A 58 -1.08 10.03 0.51
N ALA A 59 -0.39 8.91 0.79
CA ALA A 59 -0.89 7.88 1.70
C ALA A 59 -0.12 7.92 3.04
N PRO A 60 -0.65 8.59 4.07
CA PRO A 60 -0.03 8.58 5.39
C PRO A 60 -0.07 7.17 6.03
N PRO A 61 0.89 6.82 6.92
CA PRO A 61 1.88 7.72 7.49
C PRO A 61 3.21 7.80 6.70
N HIS A 62 3.58 6.81 5.88
CA HIS A 62 4.87 6.82 5.18
C HIS A 62 4.87 6.11 3.83
N GLU A 63 5.58 6.71 2.89
CA GLU A 63 5.75 6.25 1.52
C GLU A 63 6.57 4.95 1.46
N CYS A 64 6.02 3.95 0.76
CA CYS A 64 6.76 2.73 0.47
C CYS A 64 7.75 2.99 -0.68
N PRO A 65 8.93 2.34 -0.72
CA PRO A 65 9.89 2.54 -1.84
C PRO A 65 9.31 2.24 -3.22
N LEU A 66 8.33 1.33 -3.32
CA LEU A 66 7.63 1.00 -4.58
C LEU A 66 6.60 2.08 -5.00
N CYS A 67 6.11 2.87 -4.05
CA CYS A 67 4.99 3.81 -4.20
C CYS A 67 5.50 5.24 -4.41
N ARG A 68 6.60 5.58 -3.75
CA ARG A 68 7.28 6.88 -3.79
C ARG A 68 7.41 7.47 -5.20
N PRO A 69 7.75 6.70 -6.26
CA PRO A 69 7.87 7.27 -7.61
C PRO A 69 6.57 7.81 -8.20
N TYR A 70 5.41 7.36 -7.70
CA TYR A 70 4.09 7.68 -8.24
C TYR A 70 3.26 8.59 -7.33
N GLU A 71 3.66 8.73 -6.07
CA GLU A 71 2.92 9.52 -5.08
C GLU A 71 2.81 11.00 -5.47
N GLY A 72 1.59 11.54 -5.40
CA GLY A 72 1.29 12.92 -5.83
C GLY A 72 1.40 13.18 -7.34
N ARG A 73 1.78 12.17 -8.14
CA ARG A 73 1.90 12.31 -9.60
C ARG A 73 0.59 12.01 -10.30
N VAL A 74 0.46 12.57 -11.50
CA VAL A 74 -0.65 12.30 -12.41
C VAL A 74 -0.30 11.08 -13.26
N LEU A 75 -1.22 10.13 -13.34
CA LEU A 75 -1.14 8.95 -14.18
C LEU A 75 -2.29 8.96 -15.19
N ALA A 76 -2.05 8.38 -16.36
CA ALA A 76 -3.12 8.09 -17.30
C ALA A 76 -3.79 6.76 -16.92
N LEU A 77 -5.13 6.71 -16.94
CA LEU A 77 -5.86 5.45 -16.75
C LEU A 77 -5.56 4.45 -17.86
N ASP A 78 -5.48 4.95 -19.09
CA ASP A 78 -5.26 4.18 -20.31
C ASP A 78 -4.24 4.89 -21.22
N GLY A 79 -3.60 4.14 -22.11
CA GLY A 79 -2.60 4.65 -23.05
C GLY A 79 -1.21 4.07 -22.82
N PRO A 80 -0.20 4.52 -23.60
CA PRO A 80 1.11 3.90 -23.57
C PRO A 80 1.87 4.17 -22.28
N ASP A 81 2.84 3.32 -22.03
CA ASP A 81 3.78 3.48 -20.93
C ASP A 81 4.70 4.68 -21.16
N GLY A 82 5.33 5.13 -20.09
CA GLY A 82 6.33 6.20 -20.11
C GLY A 82 5.79 7.57 -19.74
N SER A 83 6.68 8.36 -19.16
CA SER A 83 6.40 9.73 -18.77
C SER A 83 6.30 10.64 -19.99
N ARG A 84 5.36 11.59 -19.94
CA ARG A 84 5.11 12.51 -21.05
C ARG A 84 4.32 13.72 -20.61
N THR A 85 4.51 14.81 -21.35
CA THR A 85 3.66 15.99 -21.24
C THR A 85 2.50 15.87 -22.21
N VAL A 86 1.27 16.00 -21.72
CA VAL A 86 0.07 16.00 -22.56
C VAL A 86 -0.58 17.36 -22.47
N GLY A 87 -0.97 17.92 -23.62
CA GLY A 87 -1.85 19.08 -23.69
C GLY A 87 -3.30 18.62 -23.58
N VAL A 88 -3.98 19.02 -22.51
CA VAL A 88 -5.38 18.68 -22.25
C VAL A 88 -6.18 19.95 -22.02
N GLU A 89 -7.44 19.94 -22.42
CA GLU A 89 -8.34 21.07 -22.20
C GLU A 89 -8.57 21.30 -20.69
N HIS A 90 -8.66 22.57 -20.31
CA HIS A 90 -8.97 22.99 -18.95
C HIS A 90 -10.37 22.50 -18.58
N ALA A 91 -10.53 21.91 -17.39
CA ALA A 91 -11.78 21.25 -17.02
C ALA A 91 -13.00 22.19 -16.87
N VAL A 92 -12.78 23.51 -16.81
CA VAL A 92 -13.81 24.54 -16.58
C VAL A 92 -13.70 25.71 -17.56
N GLU A 93 -12.61 25.82 -18.32
CA GLU A 93 -12.37 26.97 -19.21
C GLU A 93 -12.23 26.47 -20.65
N ASP A 94 -13.33 26.56 -21.40
CA ASP A 94 -13.40 26.06 -22.78
C ASP A 94 -12.35 26.73 -23.68
N GLY A 95 -11.69 25.93 -24.52
CA GLY A 95 -10.67 26.40 -25.46
C GLY A 95 -9.31 26.73 -24.83
N ARG A 96 -9.16 26.63 -23.51
CA ARG A 96 -7.85 26.76 -22.84
C ARG A 96 -7.18 25.41 -22.70
N THR A 97 -5.98 25.26 -23.25
CA THR A 97 -5.16 24.04 -23.07
C THR A 97 -4.18 24.21 -21.91
N VAL A 98 -4.10 23.20 -21.05
CA VAL A 98 -3.14 23.07 -19.95
C VAL A 98 -2.16 21.94 -20.25
N ARG A 99 -0.87 22.18 -19.98
CA ARG A 99 0.15 21.13 -20.06
C ARG A 99 0.21 20.36 -18.75
N VAL A 100 -0.01 19.06 -18.81
CA VAL A 100 0.02 18.17 -17.64
C VAL A 100 1.15 17.16 -17.80
N GLN A 101 1.94 16.99 -16.74
CA GLN A 101 2.98 15.96 -16.70
C GLN A 101 2.37 14.65 -16.20
N VAL A 102 2.34 13.66 -17.09
CA VAL A 102 1.88 12.31 -16.81
C VAL A 102 3.11 11.44 -16.54
N ALA A 103 3.16 10.78 -15.39
CA ALA A 103 4.30 9.96 -14.97
C ALA A 103 4.33 8.55 -15.57
N GLY A 104 3.25 8.15 -16.26
CA GLY A 104 3.08 6.84 -16.87
C GLY A 104 1.62 6.43 -16.90
N SER A 105 1.35 5.19 -17.34
CA SER A 105 0.02 4.59 -17.22
C SER A 105 -0.19 4.00 -15.81
N LEU A 106 -1.44 3.91 -15.36
CA LEU A 106 -1.76 3.24 -14.09
C LEU A 106 -1.35 1.76 -14.11
N ASP A 107 -1.46 1.13 -15.28
CA ASP A 107 -1.09 -0.27 -15.51
C ASP A 107 0.44 -0.48 -15.46
N GLU A 108 1.21 0.44 -16.06
CA GLU A 108 2.67 0.50 -15.90
C GLU A 108 3.07 0.63 -14.44
N ALA A 109 2.48 1.59 -13.72
CA ALA A 109 2.77 1.79 -12.30
C ALA A 109 2.53 0.51 -11.49
N ARG A 110 1.42 -0.21 -11.78
CA ARG A 110 1.11 -1.49 -11.14
C ARG A 110 2.14 -2.58 -11.46
N ARG A 111 2.64 -2.66 -12.70
CA ARG A 111 3.73 -3.58 -13.05
C ARG A 111 5.02 -3.28 -12.28
N HIS A 112 5.28 -2.01 -11.99
CA HIS A 112 6.42 -1.59 -11.17
C HIS A 112 6.19 -1.69 -9.65
N GLY A 113 5.04 -2.19 -9.20
CA GLY A 113 4.77 -2.46 -7.78
C GLY A 113 3.88 -1.43 -7.08
N PHE A 114 3.33 -0.45 -7.79
CA PHE A 114 2.26 0.39 -7.25
C PHE A 114 1.04 -0.47 -6.91
N GLN A 115 0.30 -0.10 -5.84
CA GLN A 115 -0.84 -0.89 -5.33
C GLN A 115 -0.48 -2.36 -4.98
N HIS A 116 0.73 -2.56 -4.45
CA HIS A 116 1.14 -3.83 -3.85
C HIS A 116 0.24 -4.24 -2.66
N PRO A 117 0.33 -5.49 -2.17
CA PRO A 117 -0.45 -5.92 -1.02
C PRO A 117 -0.28 -5.02 0.20
N ASN A 118 -1.38 -4.70 0.88
CA ASN A 118 -1.47 -3.73 1.99
C ASN A 118 -1.09 -2.27 1.64
N CYS A 119 -0.96 -1.91 0.36
CA CYS A 119 -0.84 -0.52 -0.05
C CYS A 119 -2.12 0.25 0.30
N ARG A 120 -1.96 1.49 0.76
CA ARG A 120 -3.07 2.38 1.17
C ARG A 120 -3.34 3.51 0.18
N HIS A 121 -2.58 3.57 -0.91
CA HIS A 121 -2.75 4.59 -1.93
C HIS A 121 -4.08 4.42 -2.65
N SER A 122 -4.83 5.52 -2.75
CA SER A 122 -5.97 5.65 -3.64
C SER A 122 -5.60 6.49 -4.85
N THR A 123 -6.42 6.41 -5.88
CA THR A 123 -6.36 7.26 -7.07
C THR A 123 -7.63 8.08 -7.13
N SER A 124 -7.50 9.38 -7.34
CA SER A 124 -8.62 10.30 -7.49
C SER A 124 -8.62 10.89 -8.90
N VAL A 125 -9.77 11.40 -9.35
CA VAL A 125 -9.86 12.10 -10.64
C VAL A 125 -8.92 13.31 -10.68
N TYR A 126 -8.21 13.47 -11.79
CA TYR A 126 -7.43 14.68 -12.06
C TYR A 126 -8.15 15.52 -13.11
N LEU A 127 -8.62 16.69 -12.70
CA LEU A 127 -9.28 17.69 -13.54
C LEU A 127 -8.24 18.76 -13.94
N PRO A 128 -7.85 18.85 -15.23
CA PRO A 128 -6.82 19.79 -15.65
C PRO A 128 -7.17 21.23 -15.29
N GLY A 129 -6.23 21.93 -14.64
CA GLY A 129 -6.38 23.32 -14.21
C GLY A 129 -7.21 23.54 -12.92
N VAL A 130 -7.95 22.54 -12.47
CA VAL A 130 -8.72 22.59 -11.21
C VAL A 130 -8.03 21.80 -10.11
N THR A 131 -7.68 20.55 -10.38
CA THR A 131 -7.02 19.67 -9.41
C THR A 131 -5.61 20.15 -9.17
N ARG A 132 -5.35 20.59 -7.93
CA ARG A 132 -4.01 20.88 -7.44
C ARG A 132 -3.39 19.59 -6.93
N ALA A 133 -2.11 19.36 -7.26
CA ALA A 133 -1.38 18.26 -6.64
C ALA A 133 -1.36 18.45 -5.11
N PRO A 134 -1.41 17.36 -4.32
CA PRO A 134 -1.23 17.43 -2.87
C PRO A 134 0.04 18.24 -2.56
N VAL A 135 -0.11 19.31 -1.78
CA VAL A 135 0.92 20.35 -1.61
C VAL A 135 2.08 19.88 -0.73
N GLU A 136 1.91 18.80 0.02
CA GLU A 136 2.94 18.27 0.90
C GLU A 136 3.14 16.79 0.60
N HIS A 137 4.31 16.44 0.08
CA HIS A 137 4.83 15.09 0.21
C HIS A 137 5.18 14.88 1.68
N SER A 138 4.87 13.70 2.22
CA SER A 138 5.35 13.30 3.53
C SER A 138 6.89 13.22 3.47
N THR A 139 7.58 14.31 3.81
CA THR A 139 9.06 14.37 3.85
C THR A 139 9.59 13.70 5.12
N ASP A 140 8.98 12.58 5.53
CA ASP A 140 9.47 11.75 6.63
C ASP A 140 10.11 10.49 6.06
N PRO A 141 11.39 10.57 5.63
CA PRO A 141 12.11 9.43 5.08
C PRO A 141 12.28 8.30 6.11
N ASP A 142 12.34 8.63 7.40
CA ASP A 142 12.59 7.69 8.48
C ASP A 142 11.33 6.97 8.93
N GLY A 143 10.16 7.56 8.72
CA GLY A 143 8.95 7.02 9.27
C GLY A 143 8.51 5.69 8.64
N TYR A 144 8.85 5.44 7.36
CA TYR A 144 8.64 4.10 6.78
C TYR A 144 9.45 3.05 7.55
N GLU A 145 10.71 3.35 7.85
CA GLU A 145 11.58 2.50 8.64
C GLU A 145 11.07 2.35 10.08
N ALA A 146 10.66 3.44 10.72
CA ALA A 146 10.07 3.43 12.05
C ALA A 146 8.81 2.54 12.10
N THR A 147 7.95 2.60 11.09
CA THR A 147 6.79 1.71 10.96
C THR A 147 7.20 0.26 10.75
N GLN A 148 8.23 -0.03 9.94
CA GLN A 148 8.74 -1.40 9.79
C GLN A 148 9.31 -1.93 11.11
N ARG A 149 10.03 -1.09 11.86
CA ARG A 149 10.58 -1.41 13.18
C ARG A 149 9.45 -1.68 14.18
N GLN A 150 8.44 -0.82 14.24
CA GLN A 150 7.25 -1.03 15.08
C GLN A 150 6.59 -2.38 14.75
N ARG A 151 6.33 -2.67 13.47
CA ARG A 151 5.73 -3.95 13.05
C ARG A 151 6.62 -5.15 13.40
N ALA A 152 7.94 -5.01 13.36
CA ALA A 152 8.87 -6.05 13.78
C ALA A 152 8.78 -6.33 15.29
N ILE A 153 8.69 -5.27 16.09
CA ILE A 153 8.49 -5.37 17.55
C ILE A 153 7.14 -6.03 17.84
N GLU A 154 6.05 -5.58 17.21
CA GLU A 154 4.71 -6.16 17.37
C GLU A 154 4.68 -7.66 17.01
N ARG A 155 5.36 -8.06 15.92
CA ARG A 155 5.53 -9.47 15.56
C ARG A 155 6.29 -10.25 16.64
N GLY A 156 7.37 -9.69 17.17
CA GLY A 156 8.13 -10.27 18.27
C GLY A 156 7.29 -10.48 19.53
N ILE A 157 6.51 -9.46 19.91
CA ILE A 157 5.55 -9.55 21.03
C ILE A 157 4.53 -10.66 20.78
N ARG A 158 3.96 -10.75 19.57
CA ARG A 158 3.00 -11.81 19.23
C ARG A 158 3.62 -13.19 19.34
N THR A 159 4.86 -13.38 18.85
CA THR A 159 5.58 -14.64 18.99
C THR A 159 5.79 -15.02 20.45
N ARG A 160 6.23 -14.09 21.29
CA ARG A 160 6.41 -14.32 22.74
C ARG A 160 5.08 -14.68 23.41
N LYS A 161 3.99 -13.96 23.11
CA LYS A 161 2.64 -14.27 23.64
C LYS A 161 2.17 -15.67 23.23
N ASN A 162 2.36 -16.06 21.96
CA ASN A 162 2.02 -17.40 21.49
C ASN A 162 2.83 -18.49 22.22
N ARG A 163 4.12 -18.24 22.44
CA ARG A 163 4.99 -19.16 23.20
C ARG A 163 4.56 -19.28 24.66
N ALA A 164 4.18 -18.19 25.31
CA ALA A 164 3.65 -18.22 26.67
C ALA A 164 2.34 -19.02 26.76
N ALA A 165 1.44 -18.87 25.79
CA ALA A 165 0.19 -19.62 25.72
C ALA A 165 0.40 -21.12 25.47
N ALA A 166 1.45 -21.49 24.73
CA ALA A 166 1.81 -22.88 24.43
C ALA A 166 2.73 -23.53 25.47
N ALA A 167 3.14 -22.80 26.52
CA ALA A 167 4.04 -23.32 27.55
C ALA A 167 3.33 -24.37 28.41
N THR A 168 3.95 -25.54 28.56
CA THR A 168 3.41 -26.66 29.34
C THR A 168 3.79 -26.60 30.82
N THR A 169 4.69 -25.70 31.21
CA THR A 169 5.12 -25.51 32.60
C THR A 169 4.83 -24.07 33.07
N PRO A 170 4.43 -23.88 34.35
CA PRO A 170 4.26 -22.57 34.94
C PRO A 170 5.52 -21.69 34.86
N GLU A 171 6.70 -22.28 35.02
CA GLU A 171 8.00 -21.61 34.94
C GLU A 171 8.28 -21.07 33.53
N GLY A 172 8.02 -21.90 32.50
CA GLY A 172 8.19 -21.51 31.10
C GLY A 172 7.24 -20.40 30.67
N LYS A 173 6.01 -20.41 31.21
CA LYS A 173 5.03 -19.34 30.99
C LYS A 173 5.50 -18.01 31.59
N ARG A 174 5.90 -18.00 32.88
CA ARG A 174 6.38 -16.79 33.58
C ARG A 174 7.62 -16.19 32.91
N SER A 175 8.57 -17.03 32.48
CA SER A 175 9.78 -16.60 31.76
C SER A 175 9.48 -15.94 30.43
N THR A 176 8.47 -16.42 29.69
CA THR A 176 8.11 -15.84 28.40
C THR A 176 7.27 -14.56 28.57
N GLU A 177 6.42 -14.51 29.60
CA GLU A 177 5.62 -13.30 29.92
C GLU A 177 6.51 -12.12 30.37
N SER A 178 7.61 -12.36 31.07
CA SER A 178 8.54 -11.29 31.45
C SER A 178 9.23 -10.67 30.22
N GLN A 179 9.52 -11.47 29.20
CA GLN A 179 10.08 -11.00 27.92
C GLN A 179 9.09 -10.18 27.09
N VAL A 180 7.77 -10.28 27.33
CA VAL A 180 6.77 -9.45 26.62
C VAL A 180 6.77 -8.01 27.15
N ARG A 181 7.19 -7.80 28.40
CA ARG A 181 7.17 -6.50 29.08
C ARG A 181 8.44 -5.66 28.83
N GLN A 182 9.42 -6.23 28.12
CA GLN A 182 10.66 -5.57 27.67
C GLN A 182 10.60 -5.31 26.17
#